data_AF-A0A1I7SK97-F1
#
_entry.id   AF-A0A1I7SK97-F1
#
_cell.length_a   1.000
_cell.length_b   1.000
_cell.length_c   1.000
_cell.angle_alpha   90.00
_cell.angle_beta   90.00
_cell.angle_gamma   90.00
#
_symmetry.space_group_name_H-M   'P 1'
#
loop_
_entity.id
_entity.type
_entity.pdbx_description
1 polymer ?
#
loop_
_entity_poly.entity_id
_entity_poly.type
_entity_poly.pdbx_seq_one_letter_code
_entity_poly.pdbx_strand_id
1 'polypeptide(L)' 'VVIVEEKEASQIRIFVRFADPTQAEACLKVMNGRWFDGRQIEAKSYDQILFEHDDFSG' A
#
# COMPACT_ATOMS: atom_id res chain seq x y z
N VAL A 1 -1.89 6.79 7.46
CA VAL A 1 -0.89 5.88 6.85
C VAL A 1 -0.55 4.85 7.89
N VAL A 2 -0.63 3.58 7.54
CA VAL A 2 -0.24 2.46 8.41
C VAL A 2 0.98 1.80 7.77
N ILE A 3 2.04 1.59 8.54
CA ILE A 3 3.26 0.94 8.08
C ILE A 3 3.34 -0.39 8.83
N VAL A 4 3.43 -1.48 8.07
CA VAL A 4 3.51 -2.83 8.63
C VAL A 4 4.85 -3.43 8.24
N GLU A 5 5.60 -3.83 9.26
CA GLU A 5 6.84 -4.60 9.11
C GLU A 5 6.55 -6.03 9.55
N GLU A 6 6.62 -6.97 8.61
CA GLU A 6 6.53 -8.39 8.92
C GLU A 6 7.92 -8.90 9.32
N LYS A 7 8.09 -9.36 10.56
CA LYS A 7 9.40 -9.76 11.09
C LYS A 7 10.06 -10.94 10.35
N GLU A 8 9.29 -11.72 9.59
CA GLU A 8 9.81 -12.88 8.84
C GLU A 8 9.90 -12.62 7.32
N ALA A 9 9.19 -11.62 6.80
CA ALA A 9 9.31 -11.21 5.41
C ALA A 9 10.20 -9.97 5.32
N SER A 10 11.25 -9.99 4.50
CA SER A 10 12.08 -8.79 4.22
C SER A 10 11.34 -7.69 3.42
N GLN A 11 10.01 -7.71 3.44
CA GLN A 11 9.12 -6.85 2.68
C GLN A 11 8.33 -5.94 3.62
N ILE A 12 8.50 -4.63 3.43
CA ILE A 12 7.73 -3.61 4.15
C ILE A 12 6.48 -3.30 3.31
N ARG A 13 5.31 -3.29 3.95
CA ARG A 13 4.04 -2.89 3.32
C ARG A 13 3.57 -1.56 3.91
N ILE A 14 3.16 -0.63 3.06
CA ILE A 14 2.63 0.68 3.46
C ILE A 14 1.20 0.80 2.96
N PHE A 15 0.27 1.00 3.89
CA PHE A 15 -1.14 1.16 3.59
C PHE A 15 -1.57 2.63 3.75
N VAL A 16 -2.24 3.15 2.73
CA VAL A 16 -2.72 4.53 2.69
C VAL A 16 -4.21 4.51 2.38
N ARG A 17 -5.02 4.89 3.37
CA ARG A 17 -6.47 5.07 3.19
C ARG A 17 -6.75 6.51 2.75
N PHE A 18 -7.41 6.64 1.61
CA PHE A 18 -7.94 7.91 1.09
C PHE A 18 -9.39 8.09 1.51
N ALA A 19 -9.90 9.32 1.39
CA ALA A 19 -11.31 9.61 1.65
C ALA A 19 -12.22 9.16 0.49
N ASP A 20 -11.69 9.18 -0.74
CA ASP A 20 -12.43 8.85 -1.96
C ASP A 20 -11.64 7.82 -2.81
N PRO A 21 -12.30 6.81 -3.40
CA PRO A 21 -11.65 5.81 -4.24
C PRO A 21 -10.92 6.40 -5.46
N THR A 22 -11.43 7.50 -6.04
CA THR A 22 -10.80 8.17 -7.18
C THR A 22 -9.42 8.75 -6.83
N GLN A 23 -9.23 9.19 -5.58
CA GLN A 23 -7.93 9.66 -5.10
C GLN A 23 -6.94 8.51 -4.96
N ALA A 24 -7.41 7.34 -4.49
CA ALA A 24 -6.59 6.14 -4.39
C ALA A 24 -6.14 5.65 -5.78
N GLU A 25 -7.04 5.64 -6.76
CA GLU A 25 -6.71 5.29 -8.15
C GLU A 25 -5.71 6.27 -8.78
N ALA A 26 -5.91 7.57 -8.57
CA ALA A 26 -4.98 8.60 -9.06
C ALA A 26 -3.59 8.43 -8.45
N CYS A 27 -3.52 8.17 -7.14
CA CYS A 27 -2.26 7.88 -6.44
C CYS A 27 -1.59 6.63 -7.01
N LEU A 28 -2.34 5.54 -7.21
CA LEU A 28 -1.81 4.28 -7.73
C LEU A 28 -1.18 4.46 -9.12
N LYS A 29 -1.83 5.19 -10.03
CA LYS A 29 -1.30 5.48 -11.37
C LYS A 29 0.02 6.25 -11.33
N VAL A 30 0.19 7.10 -10.32
CA VAL A 30 1.39 7.92 -10.16
C VAL A 30 2.51 7.16 -9.45
N MET A 31 2.19 6.36 -8.44
CA MET A 31 3.16 5.72 -7.55
C MET A 31 3.62 4.35 -8.06
N ASN A 32 2.74 3.58 -8.70
CA ASN A 32 3.10 2.25 -9.18
C ASN A 32 4.20 2.35 -10.24
N GLY A 33 5.33 1.67 -10.00
CA GLY A 33 6.48 1.65 -10.87
C GLY A 33 7.45 2.83 -10.71
N ARG A 34 7.22 3.77 -9.78
CA ARG A 34 8.20 4.82 -9.46
C ARG A 34 9.42 4.24 -8.75
N TRP A 35 10.55 4.92 -8.90
CA TRP A 35 11.77 4.61 -8.16
C TRP A 35 11.86 5.44 -6.88
N PHE A 36 12.22 4.80 -5.78
CA PHE A 36 12.43 5.41 -4.48
C PHE A 36 13.59 4.71 -3.77
N ASP A 37 14.63 5.48 -3.45
CA ASP A 37 15.85 4.99 -2.76
C ASP A 37 16.46 3.73 -3.41
N GLY A 38 16.55 3.72 -4.74
CA GLY A 38 17.12 2.60 -5.50
C GLY A 38 16.21 1.35 -5.59
N ARG A 39 14.97 1.41 -5.08
CA ARG A 39 13.95 0.36 -5.24
C ARG A 39 12.78 0.85 -6.07
N GLN A 40 12.14 -0.05 -6.81
CA GLN A 40 10.91 0.27 -7.52
C GLN A 40 9.71 0.04 -6.59
N ILE A 41 8.82 1.02 -6.51
CA ILE A 41 7.58 0.95 -5.75
C ILE A 41 6.57 0.09 -6.52
N GLU A 42 6.01 -0.89 -5.85
CA GLU A 42 4.81 -1.61 -6.30
C GLU A 42 3.61 -1.07 -5.51
N ALA A 43 2.66 -0.45 -6.21
CA ALA A 43 1.44 0.08 -5.60
C ALA A 43 0.22 -0.66 -6.13
N LYS A 44 -0.61 -1.17 -5.23
CA LYS A 44 -1.83 -1.94 -5.52
C LYS A 44 -2.99 -1.43 -4.67
N SER A 45 -4.21 -1.63 -5.17
CA SER A 45 -5.42 -1.50 -4.35
C SER A 45 -5.43 -2.62 -3.31
N TYR A 46 -5.86 -2.30 -2.10
CA TYR A 46 -6.06 -3.27 -1.03
C TYR A 46 -7.54 -3.32 -0.64
N ASP A 47 -8.01 -4.50 -0.22
CA ASP A 47 -9.40 -4.68 0.17
C ASP A 47 -9.71 -3.86 1.43
N GLN A 48 -10.78 -3.06 1.37
CA GLN A 48 -11.14 -2.17 2.46
C GLN A 48 -11.59 -2.93 3.71
N ILE A 49 -12.28 -4.05 3.55
CA ILE A 49 -12.78 -4.85 4.68
C ILE A 49 -11.59 -5.46 5.41
N LEU A 50 -10.64 -6.07 4.68
CA LEU A 50 -9.42 -6.60 5.30
C LEU A 50 -8.65 -5.50 6.06
N PHE A 51 -8.51 -4.32 5.46
CA PHE A 51 -7.86 -3.19 6.11
C PHE A 51 -8.56 -2.73 7.40
N GLU A 52 -9.90 -2.67 7.40
CA GLU A 52 -10.70 -2.29 8.57
C GLU A 52 -10.66 -3.33 9.70
N HIS A 53 -10.36 -4.58 9.35
CA HIS A 53 -10.16 -5.67 10.30
C HIS A 53 -8.71 -5.82 10.79
N ASP A 54 -7.83 -4.86 10.47
CA ASP A 54 -6.39 -4.92 10.72
C ASP A 54 -5.71 -6.19 10.14
N ASP A 55 -6.30 -6.76 9.09
CA ASP A 55 -5.72 -7.87 8.33
C ASP A 55 -4.94 -7.31 7.15
N PHE A 56 -3.61 -7.41 7.25
CA PHE A 56 -2.65 -6.92 6.26
C PHE A 56 -1.98 -8.03 5.44
N SER A 57 -2.46 -9.27 5.60
CA SER A 57 -1.87 -10.48 5.02
C SER A 57 -2.30 -10.77 3.59
N GLY A 58 -3.33 -10.08 3.08
CA GLY A 58 -3.89 -10.24 1.74
C GLY A 58 -2.97 -9.89 0.58
#